data_AF-A0A844Y993-F1
#
_entry.id   AF-A0A844Y993-F1
#
_cell.length_a   1.000
_cell.length_b   1.000
_cell.length_c   1.000
_cell.angle_alpha   90.00
_cell.angle_beta   90.00
_cell.angle_gamma   90.00
#
_symmetry.space_group_name_H-M   'P 1'
#
loop_
_entity.id
_entity.type
_entity.pdbx_description
1 polymer ?
#
loop_
_entity_poly.entity_id
_entity_poly.type
_entity_poly.pdbx_seq_one_letter_code
_entity_poly.pdbx_strand_id
1 'polypeptide(L)'
;MMAAHPSSRDNRLALAAAIPFLLSLALLGFAISRQTFLAFAIGWPLVQIFGYGGSLSLAKGIIDHPLVKTQIVLHWMMLALVIAVLVGAA
;
A
#
# COMPACT_ATOMS: atom_id res chain seq x y z
N MET A 1 -8.56 20.09 22.22
CA MET A 1 -7.40 19.18 22.05
C MET A 1 -6.71 19.59 20.75
N MET A 2 -5.65 20.39 20.81
CA MET A 2 -4.94 20.86 19.60
C MET A 2 -4.11 19.70 19.04
N ALA A 3 -4.33 19.33 17.78
CA ALA A 3 -3.51 18.33 17.10
C ALA A 3 -2.06 18.86 17.03
N ALA A 4 -1.11 18.12 17.62
CA ALA A 4 0.29 18.46 17.54
C ALA A 4 0.75 18.51 16.08
N HIS A 5 1.59 19.50 15.73
CA HIS A 5 2.12 19.63 14.39
C HIS A 5 2.95 18.38 14.04
N PRO A 6 2.67 17.67 12.93
CA PRO A 6 3.38 16.44 12.60
C PRO A 6 4.87 16.72 12.40
N SER A 7 5.72 15.87 12.99
CA SER A 7 7.17 16.04 12.86
C SER A 7 7.63 15.70 11.44
N SER A 8 8.80 16.23 11.04
CA SER A 8 9.41 15.90 9.75
C SER A 8 9.67 14.40 9.58
N ARG A 9 9.86 13.67 10.70
CA ARG A 9 9.99 12.21 10.72
C ARG A 9 8.67 11.53 10.41
N ASP A 10 7.56 12.00 10.99
CA ASP A 10 6.23 11.42 10.77
C ASP A 10 5.81 11.58 9.31
N ASN A 11 6.09 12.73 8.70
CA ASN A 11 5.83 12.95 7.27
C ASN A 11 6.64 12.00 6.38
N ARG A 12 7.92 11.74 6.71
CA ARG A 12 8.75 10.77 5.97
C ARG A 12 8.22 9.35 6.10
N LEU A 13 7.76 8.97 7.29
CA LEU A 13 7.18 7.66 7.55
C LEU A 13 5.83 7.48 6.83
N ALA A 14 4.98 8.51 6.84
CA ALA A 14 3.74 8.51 6.07
C ALA A 14 4.00 8.37 4.57
N LEU A 15 4.99 9.11 4.03
CA LEU A 15 5.39 8.98 2.63
C LEU A 15 5.94 7.58 2.31
N ALA A 16 6.79 7.03 3.18
CA ALA A 16 7.30 5.67 3.04
C ALA A 16 6.17 4.62 3.02
N ALA A 17 5.12 4.82 3.82
CA ALA A 17 3.93 3.96 3.78
C ALA A 17 3.08 4.17 2.52
N ALA A 18 3.01 5.38 1.97
CA ALA A 18 2.22 5.64 0.78
C ALA A 18 2.83 5.02 -0.50
N ILE A 19 4.15 4.90 -0.59
CA ILE A 19 4.84 4.43 -1.81
C ILE A 19 4.35 3.05 -2.28
N PRO A 20 4.33 1.98 -1.45
CA PRO A 20 3.81 0.67 -1.88
C PRO A 20 2.37 0.70 -2.35
N PHE A 21 1.52 1.50 -1.71
CA PHE A 21 0.13 1.66 -2.12
C PHE A 21 0.01 2.32 -3.49
N LEU A 22 0.74 3.43 -3.71
CA LEU A 22 0.74 4.14 -5.01
C LEU A 22 1.32 3.27 -6.13
N LEU A 23 2.35 2.48 -5.85
CA LEU A 23 2.89 1.50 -6.80
C LEU A 23 1.85 0.42 -7.15
N SER A 24 1.10 -0.07 -6.16
CA SER A 24 0.01 -1.02 -6.39
C SER A 24 -1.07 -0.42 -7.31
N LEU A 25 -1.43 0.85 -7.08
CA LEU A 25 -2.42 1.56 -7.90
C LEU A 25 -1.93 1.75 -9.34
N ALA A 26 -0.67 2.15 -9.53
CA ALA A 26 -0.05 2.29 -10.84
C ALA A 26 0.00 0.94 -11.59
N LEU A 27 0.34 -0.14 -10.88
CA LEU A 27 0.38 -1.49 -11.45
C LEU A 27 -1.01 -1.97 -11.87
N LEU A 28 -2.05 -1.69 -11.07
CA LEU A 28 -3.43 -2.02 -11.43
C LEU A 28 -3.88 -1.24 -12.67
N GLY A 29 -3.63 0.07 -12.72
CA GLY A 29 -3.94 0.89 -13.90
C GLY A 29 -3.22 0.39 -15.15
N PHE A 30 -1.95 0.02 -15.04
CA PHE A 30 -1.20 -0.60 -16.12
C PHE A 30 -1.85 -1.92 -16.59
N ALA A 31 -2.17 -2.82 -15.67
CA ALA A 31 -2.79 -4.11 -15.98
C ALA A 31 -4.13 -3.95 -16.71
N ILE A 32 -4.96 -2.99 -16.29
CA ILE A 32 -6.22 -2.65 -16.96
C ILE A 32 -5.95 -2.14 -18.39
N SER A 33 -5.05 -1.16 -18.55
CA SER A 33 -4.74 -0.57 -19.86
C SER A 33 -4.18 -1.57 -20.88
N ARG A 34 -3.48 -2.61 -20.41
CA ARG A 34 -2.85 -3.65 -21.23
C ARG A 34 -3.68 -4.93 -21.32
N GLN A 35 -4.85 -4.96 -20.68
CA GLN A 35 -5.72 -6.14 -20.57
C GLN A 35 -4.96 -7.39 -20.08
N THR A 36 -3.97 -7.19 -19.20
CA THR A 36 -3.13 -8.27 -18.66
C THR A 36 -3.05 -8.16 -17.14
N PHE A 37 -3.87 -8.97 -16.46
CA PHE A 37 -3.83 -9.07 -15.01
C PHE A 37 -2.65 -9.87 -14.49
N LEU A 38 -1.89 -10.57 -15.34
CA LEU A 38 -0.74 -11.37 -14.91
C LEU A 38 0.34 -10.50 -14.25
N ALA A 39 0.65 -9.35 -14.85
CA ALA A 39 1.63 -8.41 -14.29
C ALA A 39 1.20 -7.91 -12.90
N PHE A 40 -0.10 -7.65 -12.71
CA PHE A 40 -0.65 -7.28 -11.41
C PHE A 40 -0.61 -8.44 -10.41
N ALA A 41 -1.03 -9.63 -10.82
CA ALA A 41 -1.07 -10.82 -9.97
C ALA A 41 0.31 -11.21 -9.41
N ILE A 42 1.39 -10.93 -10.15
CA ILE A 42 2.76 -11.17 -9.69
C ILE A 42 3.32 -9.95 -8.96
N GLY A 43 3.20 -8.76 -9.55
CA GLY A 43 3.83 -7.55 -9.02
C GLY A 43 3.19 -7.07 -7.72
N TRP A 44 1.89 -7.24 -7.55
CA TRP A 44 1.21 -6.76 -6.34
C TRP A 44 1.65 -7.52 -5.08
N PRO A 45 1.70 -8.87 -5.04
CA PRO A 45 2.31 -9.59 -3.92
C PRO A 45 3.76 -9.18 -3.61
N LEU A 46 4.58 -8.92 -4.64
CA LEU A 46 5.94 -8.43 -4.43
C LEU A 46 5.95 -7.07 -3.73
N VAL A 47 5.12 -6.14 -4.18
CA VAL A 47 4.94 -4.83 -3.54
C VAL A 47 4.49 -4.97 -2.09
N GLN A 48 3.59 -5.91 -1.79
CA GLN A 48 3.17 -6.20 -0.41
C GLN A 48 4.33 -6.71 0.46
N ILE A 49 5.12 -7.67 -0.04
CA ILE A 49 6.26 -8.21 0.70
C ILE A 49 7.25 -7.08 1.05
N PHE A 50 7.59 -6.22 0.09
CA PHE A 50 8.49 -5.10 0.34
C PHE A 50 7.85 -4.02 1.22
N GLY A 51 6.56 -3.74 1.06
CA GLY A 51 5.83 -2.77 1.89
C GLY A 51 5.72 -3.19 3.35
N TYR A 52 5.29 -4.43 3.61
CA TYR A 52 5.22 -4.97 4.97
C TYR A 52 6.60 -5.22 5.56
N GLY A 53 7.54 -5.81 4.80
CA GLY A 53 8.90 -6.03 5.27
C GLY A 53 9.62 -4.72 5.60
N GLY A 54 9.49 -3.71 4.73
CA GLY A 54 10.05 -2.38 4.95
C GLY A 54 9.42 -1.65 6.13
N SER A 55 8.08 -1.68 6.25
CA SER A 55 7.39 -1.07 7.38
C SER A 55 7.71 -1.76 8.71
N LEU A 56 7.81 -3.08 8.73
CA LEU A 56 8.20 -3.85 9.92
C LEU A 56 9.64 -3.56 10.33
N SER A 57 10.56 -3.49 9.37
CA SER A 57 11.96 -3.11 9.60
C SER A 57 12.07 -1.70 10.19
N LEU A 58 11.36 -0.72 9.63
CA LEU A 58 11.31 0.66 10.14
C LEU A 58 10.64 0.74 11.52
N ALA A 59 9.67 -0.14 11.79
CA ALA A 59 9.02 -0.30 13.09
C ALA A 59 9.84 -1.13 14.09
N LYS A 60 11.05 -1.57 13.74
CA LYS A 60 11.91 -2.42 14.58
C LYS A 60 11.22 -3.71 15.05
N GLY A 61 10.38 -4.30 14.19
CA GLY A 61 9.64 -5.52 14.50
C GLY A 61 8.34 -5.31 15.28
N ILE A 62 7.96 -4.07 15.63
CA ILE A 62 6.74 -3.79 16.38
C ILE A 62 5.53 -3.80 15.43
N ILE A 63 4.72 -4.86 15.50
CA ILE A 63 3.52 -5.02 14.65
C ILE A 63 2.47 -3.94 14.92
N ASP A 64 2.33 -3.51 16.18
CA ASP A 64 1.36 -2.50 16.56
C ASP A 64 1.73 -1.06 16.16
N HIS A 65 2.88 -0.88 15.53
CA HIS A 65 3.38 0.42 15.12
C HIS A 65 2.45 1.06 14.06
N PRO A 66 2.15 2.38 14.16
CA PRO A 66 1.25 3.07 13.23
C PRO A 66 1.62 2.86 11.76
N LEU A 67 2.91 2.83 11.42
CA LEU A 67 3.40 2.57 10.06
C LEU A 67 2.91 1.23 9.49
N VAL A 68 2.97 0.16 10.29
CA VAL A 68 2.57 -1.19 9.88
C VAL A 68 1.06 -1.25 9.73
N LYS A 69 0.31 -0.68 10.69
CA LYS A 69 -1.16 -0.57 10.62
C LYS A 69 -1.61 0.21 9.40
N THR A 70 -0.99 1.35 9.11
CA THR A 70 -1.26 2.14 7.91
C THR A 70 -1.02 1.32 6.65
N GLN A 71 0.07 0.54 6.59
CA GLN A 71 0.30 -0.33 5.43
C GLN A 71 -0.79 -1.37 5.22
N ILE A 72 -1.23 -2.02 6.29
CA ILE A 72 -2.32 -3.00 6.25
C ILE A 72 -3.58 -2.34 5.72
N VAL A 73 -3.97 -1.19 6.28
CA VAL A 73 -5.17 -0.44 5.86
C VAL A 73 -5.09 -0.05 4.38
N LEU A 74 -3.96 0.49 3.92
CA LEU A 74 -3.79 0.89 2.52
C LEU A 74 -3.91 -0.30 1.56
N HIS A 75 -3.37 -1.47 1.91
CA HIS A 75 -3.49 -2.66 1.08
C HIS A 75 -4.89 -3.28 1.12
N TRP A 76 -5.62 -3.17 2.23
CA TRP A 76 -7.04 -3.52 2.27
C TRP A 76 -7.87 -2.59 1.37
N MET A 77 -7.58 -1.29 1.37
CA MET A 77 -8.19 -0.35 0.42
C MET A 77 -7.86 -0.75 -1.02
N MET A 78 -6.61 -1.12 -1.30
CA MET A 78 -6.20 -1.59 -2.62
C MET A 78 -6.96 -2.86 -3.04
N LEU A 79 -7.12 -3.82 -2.13
CA LEU A 79 -7.89 -5.03 -2.40
C LEU A 79 -9.36 -4.71 -2.70
N ALA A 80 -9.98 -3.80 -1.94
CA ALA A 80 -11.34 -3.34 -2.21
C ALA A 80 -11.46 -2.70 -3.60
N LEU A 81 -10.48 -1.90 -4.03
CA LEU A 81 -10.43 -1.33 -5.37
C LEU A 81 -10.29 -2.40 -6.45
N VAL A 82 -9.44 -3.40 -6.24
CA VAL A 82 -9.31 -4.54 -7.17
C VAL A 82 -10.64 -5.26 -7.31
N ILE A 83 -11.32 -5.58 -6.20
CA ILE A 83 -12.63 -6.22 -6.22
C ILE A 83 -13.64 -5.35 -6.96
N ALA A 84 -13.69 -4.05 -6.68
CA ALA A 84 -14.59 -3.12 -7.37
C ALA A 84 -14.35 -3.08 -8.88
N VAL A 85 -13.08 -3.10 -9.33
CA VAL A 85 -12.73 -3.19 -10.75
C VAL A 85 -13.19 -4.52 -11.35
N LEU A 86 -12.96 -5.64 -10.68
CA LEU A 86 -13.32 -6.95 -11.20
C LEU A 86 -14.85 -7.15 -11.28
N VAL A 87 -15.59 -6.65 -10.29
CA VAL A 87 -17.06 -6.70 -10.28
C VAL A 87 -17.67 -5.70 -11.25
N GLY A 88 -17.15 -4.46 -11.29
CA GLY A 88 -17.65 -3.42 -12.20
C GLY A 88 -17.26 -3.64 -13.66
N ALA A 89 -16.25 -4.47 -13.94
CA ALA A 89 -15.88 -4.90 -15.28
C ALA A 89 -16.59 -6.19 -15.75
N ALA A 90 -17.32 -6.87 -14.86
CA ALA A 90 -18.14 -8.05 -15.16
C ALA A 90 -19.56 -7.64 -15.57
#